data_AF-A0A7W8D6V4-F1
#
_entry.id   AF-A0A7W8D6V4-F1
#
_cell.length_a   1.000
_cell.length_b   1.000
_cell.length_c   1.000
_cell.angle_alpha   90.00
_cell.angle_beta   90.00
_cell.angle_gamma   90.00
#
_symmetry.space_group_name_H-M   'P 1'
#
loop_
_entity.id
_entity.type
_entity.pdbx_description
1 polymer ?
#
loop_
_entity_poly.entity_id
_entity_poly.type
_entity_poly.pdbx_seq_one_letter_code
_entity_poly.pdbx_strand_id
1 'polypeptide(L)'
;MNSAKTQGKAEVRKLRGAITLIALGAALVHVLWPWLAIDYVTVLLLVLALVPWLGPLISSIEVAGIGKVELRGEVQKAVEVASSGALERIGRLDSRLVDYWEREGNVRPEASADHLALIEQAVAELEAEFAMSSGSERLAVGLALRDANWRLLAQARKHYGSSDPYQRIRGEAIERFSSLGR
;
A
#
# COMPACT_ATOMS: atom_id res chain seq x y z
N MET A 1 27.02 -35.57 3.32
CA MET A 1 26.25 -34.37 3.72
C MET A 1 26.74 -33.09 3.00
N ASN A 2 27.12 -33.15 1.70
CA ASN A 2 27.76 -32.03 0.97
C ASN A 2 27.00 -31.52 -0.26
N SER A 3 25.84 -32.10 -0.62
CA SER A 3 25.16 -31.77 -1.89
C SER A 3 24.30 -30.49 -1.84
N ALA A 4 23.80 -30.10 -0.65
CA ALA A 4 22.94 -28.93 -0.51
C ALA A 4 23.70 -27.59 -0.55
N LYS A 5 24.97 -27.57 -0.10
CA LYS A 5 25.79 -26.34 0.01
C LYS A 5 26.33 -25.86 -1.35
N THR A 6 26.45 -26.76 -2.33
CA THR A 6 26.93 -26.46 -3.69
C THR A 6 25.83 -25.91 -4.59
N GLN A 7 24.56 -26.30 -4.40
CA GLN A 7 23.44 -25.81 -5.20
C GLN A 7 23.15 -24.32 -4.98
N GLY A 8 23.16 -23.83 -3.73
CA GLY A 8 22.93 -22.41 -3.43
C GLY A 8 23.97 -21.47 -4.06
N LYS A 9 25.25 -21.88 -4.10
CA LYS A 9 26.32 -21.09 -4.73
C LYS A 9 26.20 -21.01 -6.25
N ALA A 10 25.68 -22.05 -6.90
CA ALA A 10 25.52 -22.09 -8.35
C ALA A 10 24.40 -21.14 -8.82
N GLU A 11 23.27 -21.12 -8.10
CA GLU A 11 22.13 -20.26 -8.43
C GLU A 11 22.44 -18.76 -8.24
N VAL A 12 23.15 -18.40 -7.18
CA VAL A 12 23.62 -17.01 -6.97
C VAL A 12 24.59 -16.57 -8.07
N ARG A 13 25.46 -17.47 -8.56
CA ARG A 13 26.39 -17.16 -9.67
C ARG A 13 25.65 -16.96 -10.99
N LYS A 14 24.63 -17.77 -11.28
CA LYS A 14 23.78 -17.61 -12.48
C LYS A 14 23.01 -16.30 -12.43
N LEU A 15 22.44 -15.95 -11.28
CA LEU A 15 21.68 -14.71 -11.09
C LEU A 15 22.56 -13.46 -11.19
N ARG A 16 23.74 -13.48 -10.56
CA ARG A 16 24.74 -12.41 -10.74
C ARG A 16 25.12 -12.25 -12.21
N GLY A 17 25.35 -13.36 -12.92
CA GLY A 17 25.61 -13.35 -14.36
C GLY A 17 24.47 -12.73 -15.17
N ALA A 18 23.23 -13.09 -14.86
CA ALA A 18 22.04 -12.56 -15.53
C ALA A 18 21.88 -11.04 -15.32
N ILE A 19 22.07 -10.55 -14.09
CA ILE A 19 21.98 -9.12 -13.78
C ILE A 19 23.08 -8.34 -14.50
N THR A 20 24.32 -8.85 -14.48
CA THR A 20 25.43 -8.21 -15.21
C THR A 20 25.17 -8.18 -16.71
N LEU A 21 24.63 -9.25 -17.29
CA LEU A 21 24.24 -9.31 -18.71
C LEU A 21 23.13 -8.32 -19.05
N ILE A 22 22.11 -8.19 -18.20
CA ILE A 22 21.01 -7.23 -18.40
C ILE A 22 21.52 -5.80 -18.31
N ALA A 23 22.38 -5.48 -17.33
CA ALA A 23 22.97 -4.15 -17.17
C ALA A 23 23.87 -3.77 -18.36
N LEU A 24 24.70 -4.71 -18.83
CA LEU A 24 25.50 -4.53 -20.04
C LEU A 24 24.63 -4.36 -21.29
N GLY A 25 23.55 -5.13 -21.41
CA GLY A 25 22.58 -5.00 -22.50
C GLY A 25 21.90 -3.63 -22.50
N ALA A 26 21.46 -3.15 -21.34
CA ALA A 26 20.86 -1.83 -21.19
C ALA A 26 21.85 -0.70 -21.52
N ALA A 27 23.10 -0.82 -21.06
CA ALA A 27 24.16 0.13 -21.41
C ALA A 27 24.44 0.15 -22.91
N LEU A 28 24.48 -1.02 -23.57
CA LEU A 28 24.72 -1.13 -25.00
C LEU A 28 23.56 -0.54 -25.83
N VAL A 29 22.31 -0.79 -25.43
CA VAL A 29 21.12 -0.18 -26.05
C VAL A 29 21.16 1.34 -25.94
N HIS A 30 21.57 1.90 -24.80
CA HIS A 30 21.70 3.34 -24.61
C HIS A 30 22.79 3.96 -25.48
N VAL A 31 23.92 3.26 -25.66
CA VAL A 31 25.02 3.70 -26.53
C VAL A 31 24.65 3.65 -28.01
N LEU A 32 23.91 2.62 -28.46
CA LEU A 32 23.50 2.46 -29.86
C LEU A 32 22.30 3.33 -30.25
N TRP A 33 21.43 3.64 -29.28
CA TRP A 33 20.22 4.44 -29.49
C TRP A 33 20.10 5.60 -28.48
N PRO A 34 20.98 6.62 -28.58
CA PRO A 34 20.99 7.75 -27.66
C PRO A 34 19.74 8.65 -27.75
N TRP A 35 18.94 8.53 -28.82
CA TRP A 35 17.68 9.27 -29.00
C TRP A 35 16.45 8.56 -28.43
N LEU A 36 16.62 7.36 -27.86
CA LEU A 36 15.52 6.62 -27.25
C LEU A 36 15.08 7.36 -25.98
N ALA A 37 13.95 8.05 -26.06
CA ALA A 37 13.32 8.71 -24.92
C ALA A 37 12.83 7.63 -23.95
N ILE A 38 13.67 7.26 -22.98
CA ILE A 38 13.26 6.37 -21.89
C ILE A 38 12.31 7.19 -21.02
N ASP A 39 11.01 7.04 -21.27
CA ASP A 39 9.98 7.67 -20.47
C ASP A 39 10.01 7.13 -19.03
N TYR A 40 9.63 7.98 -18.07
CA TYR A 40 9.54 7.63 -16.66
C TYR A 40 8.67 6.40 -16.42
N VAL A 41 7.61 6.23 -17.24
CA VAL A 41 6.74 5.05 -17.21
C VAL A 41 7.54 3.78 -17.53
N THR A 42 8.38 3.83 -18.55
CA THR A 42 9.22 2.68 -18.97
C THR A 42 10.26 2.34 -17.90
N VAL A 43 10.90 3.35 -17.29
CA VAL A 43 11.82 3.13 -16.16
C VAL A 43 11.09 2.50 -14.98
N LEU A 44 9.92 3.03 -14.62
CA LEU A 44 9.11 2.54 -13.51
C LEU A 44 8.68 1.09 -13.73
N LEU A 45 8.24 0.74 -14.93
CA LEU A 45 7.88 -0.63 -15.30
C LEU A 45 9.09 -1.57 -15.22
N LEU A 46 10.27 -1.12 -15.63
CA LEU A 46 11.50 -1.90 -15.57
C LEU A 46 11.96 -2.14 -14.13
N VAL A 47 11.82 -1.13 -13.26
CA VAL A 47 12.05 -1.26 -11.82
C VAL A 47 11.06 -2.26 -11.21
N LEU A 48 9.76 -2.09 -11.46
CA LEU A 48 8.72 -3.00 -10.97
C LEU A 48 8.91 -4.44 -11.46
N ALA A 49 9.39 -4.62 -12.69
CA ALA A 49 9.71 -5.93 -13.26
C ALA A 49 10.93 -6.59 -12.61
N LEU A 50 11.88 -5.81 -12.09
CA LEU A 50 13.07 -6.31 -11.39
C LEU A 50 12.81 -6.64 -9.90
N VAL A 51 11.83 -5.99 -9.26
CA VAL A 51 11.46 -6.23 -7.85
C VAL A 51 11.31 -7.72 -7.48
N PRO A 52 10.55 -8.57 -8.21
CA PRO A 52 10.37 -9.98 -7.84
C PRO A 52 11.68 -10.81 -7.89
N TRP A 53 12.67 -10.37 -8.67
CA TRP A 53 13.96 -11.05 -8.82
C TRP A 53 14.97 -10.64 -7.74
N LEU A 54 14.76 -9.51 -7.07
CA LEU A 54 15.62 -9.02 -5.99
C LEU A 54 15.30 -9.67 -4.63
N GLY A 55 14.06 -10.15 -4.43
CA GLY A 55 13.63 -10.81 -3.19
C GLY A 55 14.55 -11.95 -2.70
N PRO A 56 14.98 -12.89 -3.57
CA PRO A 56 15.92 -13.96 -3.21
C PRO A 56 17.33 -13.47 -2.88
N LEU A 57 17.79 -12.34 -3.47
CA LEU A 57 19.11 -11.76 -3.24
C LEU A 57 19.23 -11.11 -1.85
N ILE A 58 18.17 -10.43 -1.42
CA ILE A 58 18.11 -9.74 -0.12
C ILE A 58 18.13 -10.75 1.03
N SER A 59 17.67 -11.98 0.77
CA SER A 59 17.55 -13.04 1.78
C SER A 59 18.88 -13.74 2.13
N SER A 60 19.96 -13.56 1.36
CA SER A 60 21.21 -14.34 1.55
C SER A 60 22.52 -13.58 1.37
N ILE A 61 22.58 -12.30 1.73
CA ILE A 61 23.88 -11.65 1.91
C ILE A 61 24.47 -12.07 3.28
N GLU A 62 24.90 -13.34 3.36
CA GLU A 62 25.93 -13.74 4.32
C GLU A 62 27.24 -13.07 3.86
N VAL A 63 27.50 -11.85 4.34
CA VAL A 63 28.79 -11.21 4.09
C VAL A 63 29.86 -12.06 4.76
N ALA A 64 30.66 -12.76 3.96
CA ALA A 64 31.80 -13.52 4.42
C ALA A 64 32.74 -12.60 5.22
N GLY A 65 32.69 -12.69 6.55
CA GLY A 65 33.60 -12.04 7.48
C GLY A 65 33.05 -10.91 8.38
N ILE A 66 31.81 -10.43 8.20
CA ILE A 66 31.30 -9.23 8.93
C ILE A 66 30.04 -9.51 9.79
N GLY A 67 29.55 -10.75 9.82
CA GLY A 67 28.37 -11.11 10.59
C GLY A 67 27.06 -10.88 9.84
N LYS A 68 25.97 -11.42 10.40
CA LYS A 68 24.65 -11.52 9.77
C LYS A 68 23.97 -10.15 9.76
N VAL A 69 23.91 -9.47 8.61
CA VAL A 69 23.09 -8.27 8.43
C VAL A 69 21.68 -8.73 8.02
N GLU A 70 20.71 -8.62 8.91
CA GLU A 70 19.31 -8.99 8.64
C GLU A 70 18.61 -7.92 7.79
N LEU A 71 18.92 -7.90 6.48
CA LEU A 71 18.29 -7.03 5.49
C LEU A 71 16.76 -7.15 5.43
N ARG A 72 16.20 -8.27 5.91
CA ARG A 72 14.75 -8.48 6.01
C ARG A 72 14.09 -7.43 6.91
N GLY A 73 14.71 -7.10 8.06
CA GLY A 73 14.16 -6.11 8.99
C GLY A 73 14.13 -4.70 8.40
N GLU A 74 15.19 -4.29 7.71
CA GLU A 74 15.29 -2.97 7.06
C GLU A 74 14.27 -2.80 5.93
N VAL A 75 14.09 -3.84 5.10
CA VAL A 75 13.09 -3.81 4.02
C VAL A 75 11.66 -3.81 4.58
N GLN A 76 11.38 -4.62 5.60
CA GLN A 76 10.07 -4.63 6.26
C GLN A 76 9.73 -3.24 6.81
N LYS A 77 10.71 -2.62 7.49
CA LYS A 77 10.59 -1.27 8.05
C LYS A 77 10.40 -0.21 6.96
N ALA A 78 11.12 -0.32 5.84
CA ALA A 78 10.95 0.60 4.71
C ALA A 78 9.55 0.49 4.08
N VAL A 79 9.03 -0.73 3.92
CA VAL A 79 7.67 -0.99 3.42
C VAL A 79 6.62 -0.46 4.40
N GLU A 80 6.82 -0.65 5.70
CA GLU A 80 5.93 -0.13 6.74
C GLU A 80 5.89 1.40 6.73
N VAL A 81 7.04 2.06 6.70
CA VAL A 81 7.13 3.53 6.60
C VAL A 81 6.45 4.05 5.32
N ALA A 82 6.67 3.38 4.18
CA ALA A 82 6.03 3.75 2.93
C ALA A 82 4.50 3.55 2.98
N SER A 83 4.04 2.46 3.59
CA SER A 83 2.61 2.13 3.72
C SER A 83 1.89 3.11 4.64
N SER A 84 2.44 3.41 5.81
CA SER A 84 1.88 4.41 6.73
C SER A 84 1.85 5.80 6.10
N GLY A 85 2.92 6.19 5.40
CA GLY A 85 2.97 7.47 4.68
C GLY A 85 1.94 7.56 3.54
N ALA A 86 1.62 6.46 2.85
CA ALA A 86 0.56 6.42 1.84
C ALA A 86 -0.82 6.58 2.47
N LEU A 87 -1.11 5.84 3.55
CA LEU A 87 -2.38 5.94 4.28
C LEU A 87 -2.59 7.34 4.87
N GLU A 88 -1.55 7.97 5.40
CA GLU A 88 -1.63 9.35 5.91
C GLU A 88 -2.04 10.35 4.83
N ARG A 89 -1.40 10.25 3.66
CA ARG A 89 -1.69 11.14 2.52
C ARG A 89 -3.12 10.95 2.01
N ILE A 90 -3.54 9.69 1.89
CA ILE A 90 -4.89 9.34 1.44
C ILE A 90 -5.92 9.82 2.46
N GLY A 91 -5.75 9.52 3.74
CA GLY A 91 -6.64 9.96 4.81
C GLY A 91 -6.81 11.48 4.86
N ARG A 92 -5.72 12.25 4.72
CA ARG A 92 -5.77 13.72 4.63
C ARG A 92 -6.48 14.23 3.37
N LEU A 93 -6.41 13.50 2.26
CA LEU A 93 -7.20 13.81 1.06
C LEU A 93 -8.67 13.52 1.30
N ASP A 94 -9.01 12.37 1.88
CA ASP A 94 -10.38 11.97 2.16
C ASP A 94 -11.08 12.96 3.11
N SER A 95 -10.44 13.38 4.20
CA SER A 95 -10.99 14.40 5.10
C SER A 95 -11.37 15.69 4.37
N ARG A 96 -10.58 16.10 3.36
CA ARG A 96 -10.87 17.28 2.53
C ARG A 96 -11.99 17.01 1.54
N LEU A 97 -12.02 15.81 0.96
CA LEU A 97 -13.04 15.40 -0.01
C LEU A 97 -14.43 15.32 0.60
N VAL A 98 -14.57 15.04 1.90
CA VAL A 98 -15.87 15.04 2.57
C VAL A 98 -16.57 16.39 2.42
N ASP A 99 -15.83 17.50 2.55
CA ASP A 99 -16.39 18.84 2.40
C ASP A 99 -16.74 19.20 0.95
N TYR A 100 -16.03 18.63 -0.02
CA TYR A 100 -16.38 18.79 -1.44
C TYR A 100 -17.63 17.98 -1.78
N TRP A 101 -17.66 16.72 -1.35
CA TRP A 101 -18.78 15.82 -1.55
C TRP A 101 -20.09 16.36 -0.96
N GLU A 102 -20.04 16.98 0.23
CA GLU A 102 -21.20 17.63 0.84
C GLU A 102 -21.73 18.83 0.04
N ARG A 103 -20.85 19.54 -0.66
CA ARG A 103 -21.24 20.70 -1.48
C ARG A 103 -21.88 20.31 -2.80
N GLU A 104 -21.47 19.18 -3.38
CA GLU A 104 -21.95 18.69 -4.67
C GLU A 104 -23.12 17.69 -4.55
N GLY A 105 -23.34 17.13 -3.36
CA GLY A 105 -24.30 16.05 -3.13
C GLY A 105 -25.77 16.50 -3.10
N ASN A 106 -26.53 16.14 -4.14
CA ASN A 106 -27.99 16.23 -4.17
C ASN A 106 -28.58 14.84 -3.83
N VAL A 107 -28.70 14.52 -2.55
CA VAL A 107 -29.02 13.16 -2.08
C VAL A 107 -30.49 13.05 -1.67
N ARG A 108 -31.25 12.19 -2.35
CA ARG A 108 -32.61 11.81 -1.96
C ARG A 108 -32.60 10.68 -0.91
N PRO A 109 -33.52 10.68 0.07
CA PRO A 109 -33.51 9.73 1.16
C PRO A 109 -34.20 8.41 0.77
N GLU A 110 -33.42 7.34 0.55
CA GLU A 110 -33.95 6.01 0.18
C GLU A 110 -33.17 4.84 0.84
N ALA A 111 -32.50 5.07 1.98
CA ALA A 111 -31.71 4.02 2.65
C ALA A 111 -32.51 3.36 3.80
N SER A 112 -32.64 2.04 3.78
CA SER A 112 -33.20 1.25 4.89
C SER A 112 -32.26 1.25 6.09
N ALA A 113 -32.83 1.35 7.30
CA ALA A 113 -32.07 1.42 8.55
C ALA A 113 -31.16 0.18 8.78
N ASP A 114 -31.60 -1.00 8.31
CA ASP A 114 -30.87 -2.27 8.48
C ASP A 114 -29.52 -2.28 7.77
N HIS A 115 -29.39 -1.59 6.63
CA HIS A 115 -28.14 -1.54 5.89
C HIS A 115 -27.09 -0.68 6.59
N LEU A 116 -27.52 0.40 7.25
CA LEU A 116 -26.64 1.29 7.99
C LEU A 116 -25.97 0.56 9.16
N ALA A 117 -26.74 -0.19 9.93
CA ALA A 117 -26.23 -0.98 11.06
C ALA A 117 -25.17 -2.01 10.63
N LEU A 118 -25.36 -2.66 9.47
CA LEU A 118 -24.39 -3.60 8.92
C LEU A 118 -23.07 -2.91 8.53
N ILE A 119 -23.14 -1.69 7.98
CA ILE A 119 -21.92 -0.94 7.64
C ILE A 119 -21.21 -0.46 8.91
N GLU A 120 -21.94 0.01 9.92
CA GLU A 120 -21.36 0.41 11.20
C GLU A 120 -20.61 -0.76 11.87
N GLN A 121 -21.22 -1.96 11.86
CA GLN A 121 -20.56 -3.16 12.35
C GLN A 121 -19.29 -3.48 11.55
N ALA A 122 -19.36 -3.44 10.21
CA ALA A 122 -18.20 -3.68 9.35
C ALA A 122 -17.06 -2.67 9.59
N VAL A 123 -17.39 -1.39 9.84
CA VAL A 123 -16.40 -0.38 10.21
C VAL A 123 -15.74 -0.73 11.54
N ALA A 124 -16.50 -1.11 12.57
CA ALA A 124 -15.96 -1.47 13.87
C ALA A 124 -15.05 -2.72 13.81
N GLU A 125 -15.43 -3.72 13.03
CA GLU A 125 -14.60 -4.92 12.80
C GLU A 125 -13.28 -4.57 12.11
N LEU A 126 -13.34 -3.75 11.05
CA LEU A 126 -12.15 -3.30 10.32
C LEU A 126 -11.25 -2.39 11.17
N GLU A 127 -11.80 -1.58 12.08
CA GLU A 127 -11.00 -0.79 13.03
C GLU A 127 -10.21 -1.69 13.98
N ALA A 128 -10.85 -2.73 14.53
CA ALA A 128 -10.19 -3.70 15.40
C ALA A 128 -9.09 -4.46 14.65
N GLU A 129 -9.36 -4.91 13.43
CA GLU A 129 -8.38 -5.57 12.56
C GLU A 129 -7.22 -4.62 12.21
N PHE A 130 -7.53 -3.37 11.87
CA PHE A 130 -6.52 -2.36 11.54
C PHE A 130 -5.58 -2.12 12.73
N ALA A 131 -6.11 -2.02 13.95
CA ALA A 131 -5.34 -1.84 15.17
C ALA A 131 -4.35 -2.99 15.43
N MET A 132 -4.68 -4.21 15.03
CA MET A 132 -3.84 -5.40 15.20
C MET A 132 -2.89 -5.66 14.02
N SER A 133 -3.20 -5.10 12.85
CA SER A 133 -2.44 -5.32 11.61
C SER A 133 -1.11 -4.55 11.55
N SER A 134 -0.11 -5.13 10.88
CA SER A 134 1.21 -4.52 10.66
C SER A 134 1.71 -4.74 9.22
N GLY A 135 2.70 -3.96 8.80
CA GLY A 135 3.32 -4.11 7.47
C GLY A 135 2.33 -4.01 6.30
N SER A 136 2.38 -4.97 5.36
CA SER A 136 1.53 -4.95 4.16
C SER A 136 0.04 -5.18 4.44
N GLU A 137 -0.28 -5.91 5.50
CA GLU A 137 -1.66 -6.20 5.90
C GLU A 137 -2.37 -4.93 6.38
N ARG A 138 -1.66 -4.08 7.13
CA ARG A 138 -2.16 -2.78 7.59
C ARG A 138 -2.58 -1.87 6.45
N LEU A 139 -1.84 -1.88 5.33
CA LEU A 139 -2.23 -1.12 4.14
C LEU A 139 -3.55 -1.63 3.56
N ALA A 140 -3.70 -2.95 3.41
CA ALA A 140 -4.91 -3.55 2.85
C ALA A 140 -6.14 -3.27 3.72
N VAL A 141 -6.02 -3.48 5.04
CA VAL A 141 -7.09 -3.22 6.00
C VAL A 141 -7.41 -1.72 6.08
N GLY A 142 -6.41 -0.85 6.04
CA GLY A 142 -6.61 0.61 6.03
C GLY A 142 -7.37 1.10 4.79
N LEU A 143 -7.11 0.51 3.61
CA LEU A 143 -7.87 0.81 2.40
C LEU A 143 -9.31 0.28 2.46
N ALA A 144 -9.53 -0.89 3.06
CA ALA A 144 -10.87 -1.43 3.29
C ALA A 144 -11.66 -0.57 4.29
N LEU A 145 -11.03 -0.16 5.39
CA LEU A 145 -11.62 0.73 6.40
C LEU A 145 -12.00 2.09 5.80
N ARG A 146 -11.14 2.64 4.93
CA ARG A 146 -11.44 3.86 4.17
C ARG A 146 -12.71 3.71 3.33
N ASP A 147 -12.84 2.63 2.55
CA ASP A 147 -14.01 2.39 1.70
C ASP A 147 -15.29 2.22 2.54
N ALA A 148 -15.21 1.48 3.65
CA ALA A 148 -16.32 1.30 4.58
C ALA A 148 -16.81 2.63 5.17
N ASN A 149 -15.89 3.52 5.56
CA ASN A 149 -16.24 4.86 6.07
C ASN A 149 -16.93 5.73 5.02
N TRP A 150 -16.49 5.70 3.77
CA TRP A 150 -17.16 6.43 2.68
C TRP A 150 -18.58 5.89 2.43
N ARG A 151 -18.78 4.58 2.50
CA ARG A 151 -20.12 3.97 2.40
C ARG A 151 -21.01 4.37 3.57
N LEU A 152 -20.46 4.38 4.79
CA LEU A 152 -21.17 4.81 5.99
C LEU A 152 -21.65 6.25 5.86
N LEU A 153 -20.75 7.16 5.47
CA LEU A 153 -21.09 8.58 5.21
C LEU A 153 -22.21 8.73 4.18
N ALA A 154 -22.09 8.05 3.04
CA ALA A 154 -23.07 8.11 1.97
C ALA A 154 -24.46 7.63 2.42
N GLN A 155 -24.51 6.56 3.22
CA GLN A 155 -25.78 6.02 3.73
C GLN A 155 -26.35 6.85 4.87
N ALA A 156 -25.52 7.31 5.80
CA ALA A 156 -25.94 8.20 6.87
C ALA A 156 -26.54 9.49 6.30
N ARG A 157 -25.94 10.07 5.26
CA ARG A 157 -26.48 11.26 4.58
C ARG A 157 -27.84 10.99 3.94
N LYS A 158 -28.00 9.83 3.29
CA LYS A 158 -29.29 9.39 2.72
C LYS A 158 -30.35 9.19 3.80
N HIS A 159 -30.00 8.59 4.92
CA HIS A 159 -30.98 8.19 5.94
C HIS A 159 -31.36 9.36 6.86
N TYR A 160 -30.37 10.13 7.32
CA TYR A 160 -30.55 11.19 8.32
C TYR A 160 -30.60 12.60 7.74
N GLY A 161 -30.33 12.79 6.45
CA GLY A 161 -30.23 14.12 5.86
C GLY A 161 -29.10 14.91 6.53
N SER A 162 -29.38 16.14 6.98
CA SER A 162 -28.39 17.03 7.64
C SER A 162 -28.58 17.10 9.16
N SER A 163 -29.29 16.14 9.75
CA SER A 163 -29.59 16.11 11.19
C SER A 163 -28.38 15.76 12.07
N ASP A 164 -28.53 15.92 13.38
CA ASP A 164 -27.44 15.68 14.36
C ASP A 164 -26.79 14.29 14.27
N PRO A 165 -27.53 13.17 14.09
CA PRO A 165 -26.92 11.86 13.89
C PRO A 165 -25.96 11.83 12.69
N TYR A 166 -26.33 12.48 11.59
CA TYR A 166 -25.46 12.61 10.42
C TYR A 166 -24.20 13.42 10.75
N GLN A 167 -24.34 14.57 11.42
CA GLN A 167 -23.21 15.43 11.75
C GLN A 167 -22.19 14.73 12.66
N ARG A 168 -22.68 13.90 13.60
CA ARG A 168 -21.83 13.05 14.44
C ARG A 168 -21.05 12.03 13.61
N ILE A 169 -21.74 11.23 12.78
CA ILE A 169 -21.09 10.23 11.91
C ILE A 169 -20.09 10.89 10.97
N ARG A 170 -20.41 12.09 10.46
CA ARG A 170 -19.51 12.89 9.64
C ARG A 170 -18.24 13.27 10.39
N GLY A 171 -18.37 13.77 11.62
CA GLY A 171 -17.23 14.12 12.47
C GLY A 171 -16.32 12.92 12.74
N GLU A 172 -16.92 11.79 13.11
CA GLU A 172 -16.20 10.54 13.36
C GLU A 172 -15.46 10.04 12.12
N ALA A 173 -16.09 10.06 10.94
CA ALA A 173 -15.45 9.62 9.71
C ALA A 173 -14.25 10.51 9.34
N ILE A 174 -14.35 11.84 9.52
CA ILE A 174 -13.23 12.77 9.31
C ILE A 174 -12.07 12.44 10.26
N GLU A 175 -12.37 12.17 11.54
CA GLU A 175 -11.37 11.77 12.52
C GLU A 175 -10.70 10.44 12.15
N ARG A 176 -11.48 9.43 11.75
CA ARG A 176 -10.98 8.13 11.27
C ARG A 176 -10.08 8.28 10.05
N PHE A 177 -10.47 9.09 9.06
CA PHE A 177 -9.60 9.36 7.91
C PHE A 177 -8.28 10.02 8.33
N SER A 178 -8.32 10.94 9.30
CA SER A 178 -7.10 11.57 9.81
C SER A 178 -6.19 10.61 10.60
N SER A 179 -6.72 9.51 11.12
CA SER A 179 -5.97 8.53 11.92
C SER A 179 -5.34 7.40 11.10
N LEU A 180 -5.74 7.18 9.84
CA LEU A 180 -5.26 6.06 9.00
C LEU A 180 -3.73 5.99 8.83
N GLY A 181 -3.03 7.11 8.95
CA GLY A 181 -1.56 7.17 8.81
C GLY A 181 -0.78 7.30 10.11
N ARG A 182 -1.46 7.33 11.26
CA ARG A 182 -0.84 7.46 12.58
C ARG A 182 -0.52 6.11 13.21
#